data_AF-A0A1I2CWU7-F1
#
_entry.id   AF-A0A1I2CWU7-F1
#
_cell.length_a   1.000
_cell.length_b   1.000
_cell.length_c   1.000
_cell.angle_alpha   90.00
_cell.angle_beta   90.00
_cell.angle_gamma   90.00
#
_symmetry.space_group_name_H-M   'P 1'
#
loop_
_entity.id
_entity.type
_entity.pdbx_description
1 polymer ?
#
loop_
_entity_poly.entity_id
_entity_poly.type
_entity_poly.pdbx_seq_one_letter_code
_entity_poly.pdbx_strand_id
1 'polypeptide(L)'
;MSEKFTDDLFDLKNDRRLSVYLYRAGFGCWLLYIVSGARFMQSVSMYRTDFGVFSFFLMVMGLSASMIYDYYHHPIEFAQKRKWLAFSYLALAALVYFFILHNEPITLGHIFGRGSF
;
A
#
# COMPACT_ATOMS: atom_id res chain seq x y z
N MET A 1 3.42 -36.10 11.03
CA MET A 1 2.44 -35.95 9.94
C MET A 1 2.03 -34.48 9.92
N SER A 2 2.70 -33.68 9.11
CA SER A 2 2.83 -32.21 9.20
C SER A 2 2.37 -31.57 7.88
N GLU A 3 1.14 -31.87 7.45
CA GLU A 3 0.57 -31.28 6.22
C GLU A 3 -0.65 -30.39 6.48
N LYS A 4 -1.33 -30.50 7.63
CA LYS A 4 -2.54 -29.70 7.93
C LYS A 4 -2.29 -28.25 8.34
N PHE A 5 -1.07 -27.88 8.74
CA PHE A 5 -0.80 -26.51 9.20
C PHE A 5 -0.68 -25.49 8.06
N THR A 6 -0.41 -25.95 6.84
CA THR A 6 -0.18 -25.04 5.71
C THR A 6 -1.48 -24.65 5.01
N ASP A 7 -2.44 -25.57 4.93
CA ASP A 7 -3.71 -25.32 4.22
C ASP A 7 -4.66 -24.38 4.98
N ASP A 8 -4.60 -24.35 6.31
CA ASP A 8 -5.56 -23.60 7.15
C ASP A 8 -5.05 -22.19 7.54
N LEU A 9 -3.73 -21.98 7.56
CA LEU A 9 -3.14 -20.70 8.02
C LEU A 9 -3.30 -19.55 7.02
N PHE A 10 -3.60 -19.87 5.77
CA PHE A 10 -3.77 -18.92 4.66
C PHE A 10 -5.05 -19.19 3.86
N ASP A 11 -6.08 -19.76 4.49
CA ASP A 11 -7.38 -19.87 3.84
C ASP A 11 -8.08 -18.50 3.77
N LEU A 12 -7.64 -17.67 2.83
CA LEU A 12 -8.18 -16.34 2.53
C LEU A 12 -9.66 -16.36 2.17
N LYS A 13 -10.20 -17.52 1.81
CA LYS A 13 -11.62 -17.71 1.54
C LYS A 13 -12.44 -17.77 2.81
N ASN A 14 -11.87 -18.32 3.90
CA ASN A 14 -12.58 -18.59 5.15
C ASN A 14 -12.10 -17.75 6.34
N ASP A 15 -10.89 -17.16 6.28
CA ASP A 15 -10.34 -16.34 7.36
C ASP A 15 -9.77 -14.99 6.87
N ARG A 16 -10.20 -13.91 7.53
CA ARG A 16 -9.82 -12.52 7.21
C ARG A 16 -8.51 -12.10 7.89
N ARG A 17 -7.92 -12.93 8.75
CA ARG A 17 -6.72 -12.60 9.55
C ARG A 17 -5.54 -12.11 8.72
N LEU A 18 -5.28 -12.71 7.55
CA LEU A 18 -4.15 -12.30 6.71
C LEU A 18 -4.26 -10.83 6.28
N SER A 19 -5.45 -10.40 5.86
CA SER A 19 -5.70 -9.01 5.49
C SER A 19 -5.45 -8.04 6.65
N VAL A 20 -5.81 -8.45 7.88
CA VAL A 20 -5.60 -7.67 9.09
C VAL A 20 -4.11 -7.58 9.44
N TYR A 21 -3.35 -8.67 9.31
CA TYR A 21 -1.91 -8.66 9.54
C TYR A 21 -1.18 -7.81 8.51
N LEU A 22 -1.55 -7.90 7.23
CA LEU A 22 -1.02 -7.04 6.16
C LEU A 22 -1.30 -5.57 6.43
N TYR A 23 -2.53 -5.23 6.83
CA TYR A 23 -2.89 -3.87 7.18
C TYR A 23 -2.11 -3.34 8.38
N ARG A 24 -1.96 -4.16 9.44
CA ARG A 24 -1.15 -3.80 10.63
C ARG A 24 0.32 -3.63 10.30
N ALA A 25 0.90 -4.50 9.47
CA ALA A 25 2.26 -4.37 9.00
C ALA A 25 2.45 -3.09 8.17
N GLY A 26 1.50 -2.79 7.26
CA GLY A 26 1.48 -1.55 6.50
C GLY A 26 1.42 -0.31 7.41
N PHE A 27 0.57 -0.32 8.43
CA PHE A 27 0.51 0.74 9.43
C PHE A 27 1.83 0.87 10.22
N GLY A 28 2.49 -0.23 10.56
CA GLY A 28 3.82 -0.21 11.17
C GLY A 28 4.86 0.48 10.30
N CYS A 29 4.89 0.15 9.00
CA CYS A 29 5.77 0.83 8.04
C CYS A 29 5.42 2.32 7.88
N TRP A 30 4.14 2.69 8.00
CA TRP A 30 3.74 4.09 7.99
C TRP A 30 4.27 4.86 9.21
N LEU A 31 4.26 4.24 10.39
CA LEU A 31 4.88 4.83 11.58
C LEU A 31 6.40 5.01 11.37
N LEU A 32 7.08 4.02 10.77
CA LEU A 32 8.50 4.15 10.42
C LEU A 32 8.74 5.29 9.42
N TYR A 33 7.86 5.49 8.45
CA TYR A 33 7.90 6.64 7.55
C TYR A 33 7.82 7.98 8.29
N ILE A 34 6.97 8.09 9.31
CA ILE A 34 6.85 9.32 10.12
C ILE A 34 8.10 9.51 10.97
N VAL A 35 8.52 8.48 11.70
CA VAL A 35 9.62 8.55 12.66
C VAL A 35 10.97 8.78 11.95
N SER A 36 11.19 8.17 10.79
CA SER A 36 12.37 8.45 9.94
C SER A 36 12.43 9.88 9.41
N GLY A 37 11.33 10.64 9.47
CA GLY A 37 11.30 12.08 9.18
C GLY A 37 11.73 12.97 10.34
N ALA A 38 11.91 12.43 11.54
CA ALA A 38 12.28 13.20 12.72
C ALA A 38 13.77 13.59 12.71
N ARG A 39 14.08 14.81 13.18
CA ARG A 39 15.45 15.37 13.19
C ARG A 39 16.48 14.49 13.92
N PHE A 40 16.07 13.72 14.92
CA PHE A 40 16.96 12.84 15.68
C PHE A 40 17.27 11.51 14.96
N MET A 41 16.55 11.16 13.89
CA MET A 41 16.68 9.91 13.15
C MET A 41 17.25 10.11 11.73
N GLN A 42 18.13 11.10 11.56
CA GLN A 42 18.78 11.41 10.27
C GLN A 42 19.47 10.20 9.61
N SER A 43 20.03 9.27 10.39
CA SER A 43 20.68 8.06 9.88
C SER A 43 19.74 7.13 9.10
N VAL A 44 18.44 7.16 9.40
CA VAL A 44 17.40 6.35 8.75
C VAL A 44 16.47 7.18 7.86
N SER A 45 16.70 8.50 7.76
CA SER A 45 15.97 9.41 6.88
C SER A 45 16.07 9.01 5.40
N MET A 46 17.14 8.33 4.99
CA MET A 46 17.33 7.88 3.62
C MET A 46 16.25 6.88 3.18
N TYR A 47 15.82 6.00 4.09
CA TYR A 47 14.82 4.96 3.82
C TYR A 47 13.38 5.44 3.99
N ARG A 48 13.18 6.73 4.30
CA ARG A 48 11.86 7.28 4.58
C ARG A 48 10.90 7.01 3.42
N THR A 49 11.28 7.37 2.20
CA THR A 49 10.44 7.17 1.02
C THR A 49 10.10 5.69 0.81
N ASP A 50 11.08 4.80 0.99
CA ASP A 50 10.87 3.36 0.87
C ASP A 50 9.87 2.83 1.90
N PHE A 51 9.95 3.27 3.16
CA PHE A 51 8.97 2.91 4.19
C PHE A 51 7.56 3.39 3.85
N GLY A 52 7.44 4.59 3.27
CA GLY A 52 6.16 5.14 2.82
C GLY A 52 5.55 4.33 1.68
N VAL A 53 6.33 4.02 0.65
CA VAL A 53 5.86 3.23 -0.50
C VAL A 53 5.55 1.79 -0.07
N PHE A 54 6.40 1.18 0.76
CA PHE A 54 6.19 -0.19 1.24
C PHE A 54 4.97 -0.29 2.16
N SER A 55 4.73 0.71 3.01
CA SER A 55 3.50 0.82 3.79
C SER A 55 2.26 0.82 2.89
N PHE A 56 2.25 1.70 1.89
CA PHE A 56 1.12 1.81 0.97
C PHE A 56 0.89 0.50 0.20
N PHE A 57 1.97 -0.14 -0.26
CA PHE A 57 1.93 -1.45 -0.90
C PHE A 57 1.27 -2.51 0.00
N LEU A 58 1.69 -2.62 1.27
CA LEU A 58 1.12 -3.58 2.23
C LEU A 58 -0.36 -3.31 2.53
N MET A 59 -0.78 -2.04 2.59
CA MET A 59 -2.17 -1.67 2.79
C MET A 59 -3.05 -2.05 1.59
N VAL A 60 -2.55 -1.85 0.36
CA VAL A 60 -3.23 -2.31 -0.87
C VAL A 60 -3.33 -3.84 -0.90
N MET A 61 -2.24 -4.54 -0.59
CA MET A 61 -2.22 -5.99 -0.46
C MET A 61 -3.22 -6.50 0.60
N GLY A 62 -3.31 -5.81 1.74
CA GLY A 62 -4.29 -6.12 2.78
C GLY A 62 -5.74 -5.96 2.29
N LEU A 63 -6.03 -4.88 1.56
CA LEU A 63 -7.33 -4.68 0.91
C LEU A 63 -7.64 -5.79 -0.11
N SER A 64 -6.69 -6.12 -1.00
CA SER A 64 -6.82 -7.21 -1.97
C SER A 64 -7.09 -8.56 -1.28
N ALA A 65 -6.37 -8.86 -0.21
CA ALA A 65 -6.57 -10.07 0.59
C ALA A 65 -7.96 -10.13 1.23
N SER A 66 -8.46 -9.00 1.78
CA SER A 66 -9.80 -8.94 2.37
C SER A 66 -10.91 -9.19 1.36
N MET A 67 -10.71 -8.79 0.11
CA MET A 67 -11.69 -8.98 -0.96
C MET A 67 -11.88 -10.44 -1.37
N ILE A 68 -10.90 -11.31 -1.15
CA ILE A 68 -11.04 -12.75 -1.44
C ILE A 68 -12.12 -13.36 -0.54
N TYR A 69 -12.11 -13.03 0.76
CA TYR A 69 -13.16 -13.44 1.69
C TYR A 69 -14.53 -12.86 1.29
N ASP A 70 -14.57 -11.55 1.01
CA ASP A 70 -15.83 -10.87 0.68
C ASP A 70 -16.43 -11.36 -0.64
N TYR A 71 -15.62 -11.84 -1.58
CA TYR A 71 -16.10 -12.41 -2.84
C TYR A 71 -17.00 -13.63 -2.61
N TYR A 72 -16.65 -14.49 -1.64
CA TYR A 72 -17.37 -15.73 -1.38
C TYR A 72 -18.53 -15.58 -0.39
N HIS A 73 -18.46 -14.61 0.52
CA HIS A 73 -19.47 -14.45 1.58
C HIS A 73 -20.34 -13.20 1.46
N HIS A 74 -19.84 -12.12 0.83
CA HIS A 74 -20.53 -10.82 0.78
C HIS A 74 -20.36 -10.11 -0.60
N PRO A 75 -21.04 -10.60 -1.65
CA PRO A 75 -20.82 -10.11 -3.03
C PRO A 75 -21.16 -8.63 -3.26
N ILE A 76 -22.06 -8.06 -2.44
CA ILE A 76 -22.42 -6.64 -2.51
C ILE A 76 -21.25 -5.77 -1.99
N GLU A 77 -20.64 -6.16 -0.87
CA GLU A 77 -19.48 -5.46 -0.33
C GLU A 77 -18.26 -5.58 -1.26
N PHE A 78 -18.10 -6.75 -1.88
CA PHE A 78 -17.07 -6.98 -2.89
C PHE A 78 -17.17 -6.00 -4.06
N ALA A 79 -18.37 -5.74 -4.59
CA ALA A 79 -18.56 -4.84 -5.72
C ALA A 79 -18.14 -3.39 -5.40
N GLN A 80 -18.36 -2.94 -4.17
CA GLN A 80 -17.91 -1.62 -3.69
C GLN A 80 -16.40 -1.62 -3.45
N LYS A 81 -15.87 -2.61 -2.72
CA LYS A 81 -14.43 -2.73 -2.41
C LYS A 81 -13.58 -2.83 -3.68
N ARG A 82 -14.08 -3.46 -4.74
CA ARG A 82 -13.42 -3.53 -6.06
C ARG A 82 -13.15 -2.16 -6.69
N LYS A 83 -14.07 -1.20 -6.55
CA LYS A 83 -13.88 0.16 -7.08
C LYS A 83 -12.76 0.88 -6.32
N TRP A 84 -12.75 0.74 -5.00
CA TRP A 84 -11.69 1.27 -4.14
C TRP A 84 -10.35 0.61 -4.39
N LEU A 85 -10.34 -0.69 -4.70
CA LEU A 85 -9.15 -1.43 -5.07
C LEU A 85 -8.51 -0.85 -6.33
N ALA A 86 -9.31 -0.64 -7.39
CA ALA A 86 -8.83 -0.05 -8.63
C ALA A 86 -8.24 1.36 -8.41
N PHE A 87 -8.92 2.18 -7.60
CA PHE A 87 -8.40 3.50 -7.22
C PHE A 87 -7.08 3.40 -6.45
N SER A 88 -6.97 2.46 -5.50
CA SER A 88 -5.76 2.25 -4.71
C SER A 88 -4.58 1.75 -5.54
N TYR A 89 -4.83 0.93 -6.57
CA TYR A 89 -3.79 0.52 -7.53
C TYR A 89 -3.34 1.67 -8.44
N LEU A 90 -4.25 2.54 -8.89
CA LEU A 90 -3.88 3.76 -9.61
C LEU A 90 -3.01 4.68 -8.75
N ALA A 91 -3.40 4.87 -7.48
CA ALA A 91 -2.59 5.63 -6.53
C ALA A 91 -1.22 4.99 -6.29
N LEU A 92 -1.15 3.66 -6.16
CA LEU A 92 0.11 2.94 -6.01
C LEU A 92 1.00 3.12 -7.25
N ALA A 93 0.43 3.00 -8.45
CA ALA A 93 1.16 3.19 -9.70
C ALA A 93 1.72 4.62 -9.80
N ALA A 94 0.93 5.63 -9.44
CA ALA A 94 1.40 7.01 -9.40
C ALA A 94 2.51 7.21 -8.36
N LEU A 95 2.35 6.67 -7.15
CA LEU A 95 3.38 6.74 -6.11
C LEU A 95 4.69 6.09 -6.55
N VAL A 96 4.64 4.88 -7.10
CA VAL A 96 5.83 4.18 -7.60
C VAL A 96 6.46 4.95 -8.77
N TYR A 97 5.65 5.45 -9.71
CA TYR A 97 6.16 6.22 -10.85
C TYR A 97 6.91 7.47 -10.39
N PHE A 98 6.31 8.30 -9.54
CA PHE A 98 6.92 9.56 -9.11
C PHE A 98 8.02 9.41 -8.07
N PHE A 99 7.87 8.49 -7.11
CA PHE A 99 8.81 8.38 -5.98
C PHE A 99 9.93 7.36 -6.19
N ILE A 100 9.76 6.37 -7.07
CA ILE A 100 10.78 5.35 -7.34
C ILE A 100 11.38 5.52 -8.73
N LEU A 101 10.54 5.69 -9.77
CA LEU A 101 11.01 5.71 -11.16
C LEU A 101 11.49 7.10 -11.59
N HIS A 102 10.79 8.16 -11.18
CA HIS A 102 11.11 9.54 -11.55
C HIS A 102 11.92 10.22 -10.42
N ASN A 103 13.18 9.82 -10.27
CA ASN A 103 14.13 10.43 -9.32
C ASN A 103 14.58 11.86 -9.71
N GLU A 104 13.98 12.45 -10.75
CA GLU A 104 14.22 13.83 -11.14
C GLU A 104 13.17 14.73 -10.46
N PRO A 105 13.56 15.88 -9.89
CA PRO A 105 12.60 16.80 -9.31
C PRO A 105 11.57 17.15 -10.39
N ILE A 106 10.30 16.91 -10.10
CA ILE A 106 9.21 17.40 -10.94
C ILE A 106 9.32 18.93 -10.92
N THR A 107 9.99 19.48 -11.93
CA THR A 107 10.06 20.90 -12.16
C THR A 107 8.65 21.32 -12.54
N LEU A 108 7.83 21.68 -11.54
CA LEU A 108 6.47 22.19 -11.67
C LEU A 108 6.36 23.39 -12.64
N GLY A 109 7.49 23.97 -13.07
CA GLY A 109 7.57 24.98 -14.13
C GLY A 109 7.24 24.48 -15.54
N HIS A 110 7.24 23.17 -15.81
CA HIS A 110 6.92 22.65 -17.15
C HIS A 110 5.43 22.30 -17.33
N ILE A 111 4.68 22.14 -16.22
CA ILE A 111 3.21 21.94 -16.23
C ILE A 111 2.48 23.29 -16.23
N PHE A 112 3.02 24.30 -15.51
CA PHE A 112 2.61 25.70 -15.62
C PHE A 112 3.45 26.46 -16.65
N GLY A 113 3.46 25.94 -17.89
CA GLY A 113 4.12 26.62 -19.00
C GLY A 113 3.66 28.08 -19.10
N ARG A 114 4.64 28.98 -19.23
CA ARG A 114 4.60 30.20 -20.05
C ARG A 114 3.18 30.67 -20.40
N GLY A 115 2.51 31.30 -19.44
CA GLY A 115 1.52 32.32 -19.75
C GLY A 115 2.27 33.60 -20.03
N SER A 116 2.31 34.02 -21.29
CA SER A 116 2.73 35.35 -21.71
C SER A 116 1.98 36.42 -20.91
N PHE A 117 2.71 37.28 -20.19
CA PHE A 117 2.62 38.74 -20.19
C PHE A 117 3.74 39.32 -19.34
#